data_AF-A0A9D8GHE2-F1
#
_entry.id   AF-A0A9D8GHE2-F1
#
_cell.length_a   1.000
_cell.length_b   1.000
_cell.length_c   1.000
_cell.angle_alpha   90.00
_cell.angle_beta   90.00
_cell.angle_gamma   90.00
#
_symmetry.space_group_name_H-M   'P 1'
#
loop_
_entity.id
_entity.type
_entity.pdbx_description
1 polymer ?
#
loop_
_entity_poly.entity_id
_entity_poly.type
_entity_poly.pdbx_seq_one_letter_code
_entity_poly.pdbx_strand_id
1 'polypeptide(L)'
;MPGSNELVALAGFAAPEAPALSADIERVAAAAAFRHMVVPGGHAMSVAMTNCGALGWVTRRTGYRYTATDPETGKAWPAMPARFAELAARAAAAAGFGGFAPDACLINRYEPGARMGLHQDRDEADFRQPIVSVSLGLPATFLWGGPRPRDPVRRIRLGHGDVVVWGGASRLFFHGVAPLARGEHPLTGAFRFNLTLRMAG
;
A
#
# COMPACT_ATOMS: atom_id res chain seq x y z
N MET A 1 -0.15 -13.64 -28.13
CA MET A 1 -0.73 -14.28 -26.92
C MET A 1 -0.20 -13.49 -25.72
N PRO A 2 -0.99 -12.67 -25.01
CA PRO A 2 -0.46 -12.00 -23.84
C PRO A 2 -0.45 -12.99 -22.68
N GLY A 3 0.67 -13.69 -22.53
CA GLY A 3 0.98 -14.43 -21.32
C GLY A 3 1.66 -13.48 -20.33
N SER A 4 0.92 -12.99 -19.34
CA SER A 4 1.44 -12.86 -17.97
C SER A 4 0.26 -12.52 -17.03
N ASN A 5 -0.10 -13.51 -16.22
CA ASN A 5 -1.07 -13.45 -15.12
C ASN A 5 -0.61 -12.53 -13.95
N GLU A 6 0.21 -11.52 -14.19
CA GLU A 6 1.28 -11.25 -13.23
C GLU A 6 1.14 -10.00 -12.36
N LEU A 7 1.67 -10.22 -11.17
CA LEU A 7 2.28 -9.24 -10.30
C LEU A 7 3.70 -8.97 -10.83
N VAL A 8 3.99 -7.71 -11.15
CA VAL A 8 5.31 -7.24 -11.60
C VAL A 8 6.07 -6.71 -10.38
N ALA A 9 7.27 -7.23 -10.14
CA ALA A 9 8.16 -6.75 -9.09
C ALA A 9 9.34 -5.98 -9.71
N LEU A 10 9.47 -4.70 -9.34
CA LEU A 10 10.51 -3.78 -9.77
C LEU A 10 11.48 -3.57 -8.61
N ALA A 11 12.58 -4.34 -8.60
CA ALA A 11 13.55 -4.31 -7.52
C ALA A 11 14.26 -2.95 -7.44
N GLY A 12 14.31 -2.35 -6.24
CA GLY A 12 15.00 -1.08 -5.97
C GLY A 12 14.46 0.13 -6.75
N PHE A 13 13.30 0.04 -7.40
CA PHE A 13 12.78 1.07 -8.30
C PHE A 13 12.61 2.44 -7.63
N ALA A 14 12.23 2.46 -6.34
CA ALA A 14 12.05 3.67 -5.55
C ALA A 14 13.28 4.02 -4.69
N ALA A 15 14.36 3.23 -4.74
CA ALA A 15 15.54 3.45 -3.89
C ALA A 15 16.20 4.83 -4.07
N PRO A 16 16.34 5.39 -5.29
CA PRO A 16 16.93 6.72 -5.47
C PRO A 16 16.13 7.84 -4.81
N GLU A 17 14.82 7.66 -4.64
CA GLU A 17 13.91 8.67 -4.11
C GLU A 17 13.56 8.42 -2.64
N ALA A 18 14.04 7.33 -2.04
CA ALA A 18 13.60 6.86 -0.73
C ALA A 18 13.75 7.89 0.40
N PRO A 19 14.86 8.66 0.54
CA PRO A 19 14.94 9.70 1.56
C PRO A 19 13.86 10.78 1.41
N ALA A 20 13.56 11.18 0.17
CA ALA A 20 12.53 12.18 -0.11
C ALA A 20 11.12 11.62 0.13
N LEU A 21 10.89 10.34 -0.21
CA LEU A 21 9.63 9.64 0.08
C LEU A 21 9.40 9.52 1.59
N SER A 22 10.43 9.19 2.37
CA SER A 22 10.35 9.15 3.84
C SER A 22 10.00 10.52 4.44
N ALA A 23 10.62 11.60 3.95
CA ALA A 23 10.28 12.96 4.39
C ALA A 23 8.84 13.35 4.00
N ASP A 24 8.34 12.90 2.84
CA ASP A 24 6.93 13.09 2.44
C ASP A 24 5.96 12.30 3.35
N ILE A 25 6.31 11.07 3.75
CA ILE A 25 5.54 10.29 4.73
C ILE A 25 5.43 11.06 6.05
N GLU A 26 6.53 11.61 6.55
CA GLU A 26 6.54 12.40 7.79
C GLU A 26 5.66 13.64 7.70
N ARG A 27 5.69 14.36 6.56
CA ARG A 27 4.80 15.51 6.32
C ARG A 27 3.32 15.12 6.31
N VAL A 28 2.97 14.00 5.64
CA VAL A 28 1.60 13.48 5.66
C VAL A 28 1.21 13.10 7.09
N ALA A 29 2.06 12.38 7.81
CA ALA A 29 1.80 11.94 9.17
C ALA A 29 1.67 13.08 10.18
N ALA A 30 2.35 14.21 9.96
CA ALA A 30 2.20 15.41 10.78
C ALA A 30 0.82 16.07 10.62
N ALA A 31 0.19 15.94 9.43
CA ALA A 31 -1.14 16.50 9.16
C ALA A 31 -2.28 15.50 9.44
N ALA A 32 -2.04 14.20 9.20
CA ALA A 32 -2.94 13.10 9.50
C ALA A 32 -2.16 11.95 10.12
N ALA A 33 -2.22 11.83 11.45
CA ALA A 33 -1.40 10.88 12.21
C ALA A 33 -1.68 9.42 11.85
N PHE A 34 -0.65 8.58 11.99
CA PHE A 34 -0.80 7.13 11.94
C PHE A 34 -1.67 6.64 13.10
N ARG A 35 -2.58 5.71 12.82
CA ARG A 35 -3.36 5.01 13.85
C ARG A 35 -3.59 3.54 13.52
N HIS A 36 -3.91 2.76 14.54
CA HIS A 36 -4.36 1.38 14.39
C HIS A 36 -5.87 1.38 14.12
N MET A 37 -6.27 1.12 12.87
CA MET A 37 -7.67 1.06 12.51
C MET A 37 -8.38 -0.12 13.18
N VAL A 38 -9.66 0.04 13.52
CA VAL A 38 -10.49 -1.03 14.09
C VAL A 38 -11.34 -1.66 12.98
N VAL A 39 -11.17 -2.97 12.75
CA VAL A 39 -11.94 -3.69 11.71
C VAL A 39 -13.40 -3.91 12.17
N PRO A 40 -14.34 -4.23 11.27
CA PRO A 40 -15.76 -4.43 11.63
C PRO A 40 -15.99 -5.42 12.78
N GLY A 41 -15.13 -6.43 12.92
CA GLY A 41 -15.14 -7.39 14.03
C GLY A 41 -14.59 -6.87 15.36
N GLY A 42 -14.33 -5.57 15.51
CA GLY A 42 -13.92 -4.93 16.77
C GLY A 42 -12.43 -5.06 17.13
N HIS A 43 -11.63 -5.74 16.31
CA HIS A 43 -10.20 -5.93 16.57
C HIS A 43 -9.38 -4.78 15.98
N ALA A 44 -8.38 -4.29 16.71
CA ALA A 44 -7.42 -3.34 16.18
C ALA A 44 -6.42 -4.03 15.24
N MET A 45 -6.12 -3.39 14.11
CA MET A 45 -5.08 -3.85 13.18
C MET A 45 -3.69 -3.60 13.80
N SER A 46 -2.77 -4.57 13.69
CA SER A 46 -1.38 -4.38 14.15
C SER A 46 -0.60 -3.37 13.30
N VAL A 47 -1.08 -3.06 12.09
CA VAL A 47 -0.46 -2.08 11.19
C VAL A 47 -1.05 -0.72 11.49
N ALA A 48 -0.19 0.29 11.67
CA ALA A 48 -0.64 1.66 11.80
C ALA A 48 -0.79 2.29 10.40
N MET A 49 -1.84 3.09 10.19
CA MET A 49 -2.22 3.60 8.87
C MET A 49 -2.53 5.09 8.91
N THR A 50 -2.24 5.77 7.80
CA THR A 50 -2.78 7.08 7.45
C THR A 50 -2.97 7.15 5.93
N ASN A 51 -3.55 8.24 5.41
CA ASN A 51 -3.82 8.40 3.98
C ASN A 51 -3.39 9.78 3.48
N CYS A 52 -3.17 9.89 2.17
CA CYS A 52 -3.12 11.16 1.43
C CYS A 52 -3.77 11.00 0.05
N GLY A 53 -4.17 12.12 -0.55
CA GLY A 53 -4.91 12.16 -1.82
C GLY A 53 -6.34 12.69 -1.66
N ALA A 54 -7.10 12.64 -2.75
CA ALA A 54 -8.50 13.02 -2.75
C ALA A 54 -9.35 12.07 -1.89
N LEU A 55 -8.91 10.81 -1.79
CA LEU A 55 -9.59 9.75 -1.05
C LEU A 55 -8.61 9.01 -0.13
N GLY A 56 -9.10 8.61 1.03
CA GLY A 56 -8.37 7.75 1.97
C GLY A 56 -9.22 6.56 2.38
N TRP A 57 -8.59 5.39 2.48
CA TRP A 57 -9.25 4.17 2.91
C TRP A 57 -9.46 4.20 4.42
N VAL A 58 -10.67 3.87 4.87
CA VAL A 58 -11.04 3.86 6.30
C VAL A 58 -11.86 2.63 6.64
N THR A 59 -11.73 2.17 7.89
CA THR A 59 -12.64 1.18 8.47
C THR A 59 -13.81 1.85 9.18
N ARG A 60 -14.98 1.20 9.15
CA ARG A 60 -16.11 1.45 10.05
C ARG A 60 -16.67 0.13 10.56
N ARG A 61 -17.51 0.20 11.59
CA ARG A 61 -18.28 -0.97 12.07
C ARG A 61 -19.10 -1.65 10.98
N THR A 62 -19.51 -0.91 9.94
CA THR A 62 -20.33 -1.42 8.84
C THR A 62 -19.53 -1.93 7.64
N GLY A 63 -18.20 -1.82 7.64
CA GLY A 63 -17.35 -2.25 6.52
C GLY A 63 -16.19 -1.29 6.23
N TYR A 64 -15.67 -1.38 5.02
CA TYR A 64 -14.54 -0.59 4.52
C TYR A 64 -15.02 0.36 3.44
N ARG A 65 -14.38 1.53 3.30
CA ARG A 65 -14.66 2.46 2.19
C ARG A 65 -13.57 3.51 2.03
N TYR A 66 -13.63 4.22 0.91
CA TYR A 66 -12.91 5.46 0.70
C TYR A 66 -13.72 6.68 1.17
N THR A 67 -13.04 7.68 1.75
CA THR A 67 -13.62 8.98 2.12
C THR A 67 -12.69 10.12 1.78
N ALA A 68 -13.25 11.30 1.44
CA ALA A 68 -12.46 12.52 1.26
C ALA A 68 -11.97 13.14 2.58
N THR A 69 -12.60 12.77 3.69
CA THR A 69 -12.37 13.32 5.02
C THR A 69 -11.76 12.27 5.94
N ASP A 70 -10.75 12.67 6.71
CA ASP A 70 -10.20 11.90 7.82
C ASP A 70 -11.22 11.86 8.98
N PRO A 71 -11.70 10.67 9.38
CA PRO A 71 -12.72 10.55 10.44
C PRO A 71 -12.24 10.95 11.85
N GLU A 72 -10.93 11.02 12.12
CA GLU A 72 -10.41 11.43 13.43
C GLU A 72 -10.29 12.95 13.55
N THR A 73 -9.93 13.63 12.46
CA THR A 73 -9.72 15.08 12.48
C THR A 73 -10.91 15.87 11.96
N GLY A 74 -11.81 15.22 11.20
CA GLY A 74 -12.90 15.88 10.48
C GLY A 74 -12.46 16.74 9.30
N LYS A 75 -11.17 16.74 8.96
CA LYS A 75 -10.58 17.52 7.86
C LYS A 75 -10.37 16.66 6.62
N ALA A 76 -10.19 17.29 5.46
CA ALA A 76 -9.74 16.58 4.27
C ALA A 76 -8.41 15.87 4.52
N TRP A 77 -8.17 14.74 3.86
CA TRP A 77 -6.85 14.11 3.86
C TRP A 77 -5.79 15.08 3.31
N PRO A 78 -4.52 14.97 3.76
CA PRO A 78 -3.43 15.72 3.17
C PRO A 78 -3.36 15.46 1.65
N ALA A 79 -3.04 16.50 0.87
CA ALA A 79 -2.83 16.35 -0.56
C ALA A 79 -1.74 15.29 -0.83
N MET A 80 -1.93 14.47 -1.86
CA MET A 80 -0.92 13.48 -2.25
C MET A 80 0.36 14.21 -2.68
N PRO A 81 1.52 13.91 -2.09
CA PRO A 81 2.79 14.43 -2.57
C PRO A 81 2.98 14.08 -4.06
N ALA A 82 3.36 15.05 -4.89
CA ALA A 82 3.54 14.84 -6.34
C ALA A 82 4.48 13.66 -6.63
N ARG A 83 5.54 13.51 -5.84
CA ARG A 83 6.51 12.43 -5.92
C ARG A 83 5.89 11.04 -5.77
N PHE A 84 4.85 10.90 -4.94
CA PHE A 84 4.15 9.63 -4.77
C PHE A 84 3.38 9.27 -6.05
N ALA A 85 2.61 10.23 -6.58
CA ALA A 85 1.84 10.06 -7.80
C ALA A 85 2.75 9.79 -9.02
N GLU A 86 3.82 10.56 -9.17
CA GLU A 86 4.77 10.42 -10.28
C GLU A 86 5.52 9.08 -10.24
N LEU A 87 6.00 8.66 -9.06
CA LEU A 87 6.64 7.35 -8.88
C LEU A 87 5.66 6.22 -9.24
N ALA A 88 4.41 6.34 -8.79
CA ALA A 88 3.40 5.34 -9.06
C ALA A 88 3.04 5.26 -10.55
N ALA A 89 2.91 6.41 -11.23
CA ALA A 89 2.69 6.46 -12.67
C ALA A 89 3.86 5.82 -13.44
N ARG A 90 5.11 6.10 -13.08
CA ARG A 90 6.29 5.48 -13.69
C ARG A 90 6.33 3.96 -13.46
N ALA A 91 6.07 3.51 -12.24
CA ALA A 91 6.05 2.09 -11.90
C ALA A 91 4.93 1.34 -12.62
N ALA A 92 3.72 1.93 -12.66
CA ALA A 92 2.58 1.38 -13.37
C ALA A 92 2.87 1.27 -14.88
N ALA A 93 3.43 2.32 -15.50
CA ALA A 93 3.83 2.29 -16.90
C ALA A 93 4.88 1.20 -17.18
N ALA A 94 5.90 1.05 -16.32
CA ALA A 94 6.90 0.00 -16.43
C ALA A 94 6.30 -1.42 -16.30
N ALA A 95 5.18 -1.56 -15.60
CA ALA A 95 4.42 -2.80 -15.46
C ALA A 95 3.32 -2.98 -16.53
N GLY A 96 3.24 -2.10 -17.54
CA GLY A 96 2.28 -2.20 -18.64
C GLY A 96 0.93 -1.51 -18.38
N PHE A 97 0.79 -0.76 -17.29
CA PHE A 97 -0.40 0.01 -16.92
C PHE A 97 -0.16 1.51 -17.15
N GLY A 98 -0.06 1.91 -18.41
CA GLY A 98 0.09 3.33 -18.78
C GLY A 98 -1.15 4.16 -18.40
N GLY A 99 -0.93 5.44 -18.09
CA GLY A 99 -2.01 6.38 -17.76
C GLY A 99 -2.58 6.23 -16.35
N PHE A 100 -1.97 5.41 -15.49
CA PHE A 100 -2.36 5.32 -14.08
C PHE A 100 -2.18 6.65 -13.35
N ALA A 101 -3.26 7.19 -12.82
CA ALA A 101 -3.31 8.44 -12.07
C ALA A 101 -3.99 8.18 -10.71
N PRO A 102 -3.24 7.87 -9.64
CA PRO A 102 -3.84 7.54 -8.36
C PRO A 102 -4.46 8.77 -7.69
N ASP A 103 -5.64 8.59 -7.11
CA ASP A 103 -6.36 9.60 -6.32
C ASP A 103 -6.32 9.28 -4.80
N ALA A 104 -5.84 8.08 -4.44
CA ALA A 104 -5.73 7.59 -3.08
C ALA A 104 -4.37 6.92 -2.83
N CYS A 105 -3.76 7.23 -1.69
CA CYS A 105 -2.58 6.55 -1.19
C CYS A 105 -2.76 6.18 0.28
N LEU A 106 -2.86 4.88 0.56
CA LEU A 106 -2.80 4.34 1.91
C LEU A 106 -1.34 4.18 2.32
N ILE A 107 -0.96 4.76 3.45
CA ILE A 107 0.37 4.67 4.02
C ILE A 107 0.31 3.73 5.21
N ASN A 108 1.00 2.60 5.10
CA ASN A 108 1.10 1.59 6.15
C ASN A 108 2.44 1.71 6.87
N ARG A 109 2.45 1.71 8.21
CA ARG A 109 3.63 1.59 9.07
C ARG A 109 3.58 0.27 9.85
N TYR A 110 4.58 -0.56 9.64
CA TYR A 110 4.76 -1.84 10.30
C TYR A 110 5.90 -1.74 11.30
N GLU A 111 5.61 -2.09 12.55
CA GLU A 111 6.59 -2.38 13.59
C GLU A 111 6.89 -3.88 13.65
N PRO A 112 7.96 -4.33 14.33
CA PRO A 112 8.25 -5.76 14.46
C PRO A 112 7.06 -6.54 15.04
N GLY A 113 6.66 -7.61 14.35
CA GLY A 113 5.48 -8.42 14.68
C GLY A 113 4.19 -7.99 13.97
N ALA A 114 4.10 -6.74 13.47
CA ALA A 114 2.95 -6.28 12.71
C ALA A 114 2.79 -7.08 11.42
N ARG A 115 1.54 -7.40 11.06
CA ARG A 115 1.19 -8.22 9.88
C ARG A 115 -0.07 -7.70 9.20
N MET A 116 -0.25 -8.10 7.95
CA MET A 116 -1.50 -7.95 7.21
C MET A 116 -1.98 -9.32 6.75
N GLY A 117 -3.17 -9.75 7.20
CA GLY A 117 -3.75 -11.02 6.78
C GLY A 117 -4.02 -11.06 5.27
N LEU A 118 -4.29 -12.26 4.73
CA LEU A 118 -4.70 -12.38 3.34
C LEU A 118 -6.03 -11.66 3.11
N HIS A 119 -6.03 -10.70 2.20
CA HIS A 119 -7.18 -9.89 1.83
C HIS A 119 -7.14 -9.57 0.33
N GLN A 120 -8.22 -8.99 -0.17
CA GLN A 120 -8.29 -8.40 -1.50
C GLN A 120 -8.60 -6.93 -1.36
N ASP A 121 -8.00 -6.12 -2.22
CA ASP A 121 -8.36 -4.72 -2.40
C ASP A 121 -9.53 -4.67 -3.37
N ARG A 122 -10.74 -4.51 -2.83
CA ARG A 122 -12.01 -4.63 -3.58
C ARG A 122 -12.97 -3.46 -3.29
N ASP A 123 -12.45 -2.37 -2.74
CA ASP A 123 -13.25 -1.22 -2.31
C ASP A 123 -13.17 -0.05 -3.32
N GLU A 124 -12.41 -0.21 -4.41
CA GLU A 124 -12.27 0.76 -5.49
C GLU A 124 -13.40 0.66 -6.53
N ALA A 125 -13.71 1.76 -7.21
CA ALA A 125 -14.77 1.82 -8.22
C ALA A 125 -14.39 1.14 -9.55
N ASP A 126 -13.12 1.20 -9.96
CA ASP A 126 -12.64 0.66 -11.24
C ASP A 126 -11.50 -0.36 -11.07
N PHE A 127 -11.84 -1.65 -11.16
CA PHE A 127 -10.86 -2.75 -11.11
C PHE A 127 -10.04 -2.94 -12.40
N ARG A 128 -10.20 -2.09 -13.41
CA ARG A 128 -9.23 -2.05 -14.53
C ARG A 128 -7.93 -1.35 -14.14
N GLN A 129 -7.99 -0.49 -13.12
CA GLN A 129 -6.84 0.25 -12.62
C GLN A 129 -5.94 -0.66 -11.76
N PRO A 130 -4.60 -0.59 -11.89
CA PRO A 130 -3.69 -1.40 -11.09
C PRO A 130 -3.64 -0.91 -9.64
N ILE A 131 -2.92 -1.68 -8.82
CA ILE A 131 -2.41 -1.23 -7.53
C ILE A 131 -0.90 -1.12 -7.64
N VAL A 132 -0.34 0.00 -7.16
CA VAL A 132 1.10 0.20 -7.03
C VAL A 132 1.47 0.22 -5.55
N SER A 133 2.38 -0.68 -5.16
CA SER A 133 2.80 -0.88 -3.77
C SER A 133 4.30 -0.66 -3.62
N VAL A 134 4.69 0.44 -2.97
CA VAL A 134 6.08 0.83 -2.74
C VAL A 134 6.54 0.38 -1.36
N SER A 135 7.69 -0.27 -1.23
CA SER A 135 8.25 -0.71 0.05
C SER A 135 9.43 0.17 0.48
N LEU A 136 9.44 0.62 1.73
CA LEU A 136 10.51 1.41 2.32
C LEU A 136 10.86 0.85 3.70
N GLY A 137 12.15 0.74 3.99
CA GLY A 137 12.64 0.37 5.32
C GLY A 137 12.91 -1.12 5.47
N LEU A 138 12.52 -1.70 6.60
CA LEU A 138 12.77 -3.12 6.88
C LEU A 138 12.17 -4.04 5.79
N PRO A 139 12.89 -5.11 5.40
CA PRO A 139 12.39 -6.06 4.44
C PRO A 139 11.21 -6.85 5.03
N ALA A 140 10.22 -7.17 4.18
CA ALA A 140 9.07 -7.99 4.57
C ALA A 140 8.85 -9.15 3.60
N THR A 141 8.16 -10.18 4.11
CA THR A 141 7.62 -11.24 3.24
C THR A 141 6.22 -10.86 2.80
N PHE A 142 6.09 -10.45 1.55
CA PHE A 142 4.81 -10.29 0.87
C PHE A 142 4.23 -11.67 0.54
N LEU A 143 2.95 -11.83 0.85
CA LEU A 143 2.19 -13.05 0.62
C LEU A 143 1.33 -12.81 -0.61
N TRP A 144 1.52 -13.61 -1.65
CA TRP A 144 0.80 -13.51 -2.91
C TRP A 144 0.04 -14.80 -3.20
N GLY A 145 -1.27 -14.75 -3.01
CA GLY A 145 -2.19 -15.87 -3.25
C GLY A 145 -2.74 -15.88 -4.67
N GLY A 146 -3.97 -16.38 -4.78
CA GLY A 146 -4.72 -16.46 -6.03
C GLY A 146 -6.07 -15.74 -5.94
N PRO A 147 -6.97 -15.96 -6.91
CA PRO A 147 -8.31 -15.39 -6.89
C PRO A 147 -9.22 -15.97 -5.78
N ARG A 148 -8.86 -17.11 -5.18
CA ARG A 148 -9.63 -17.76 -4.10
C ARG A 148 -8.88 -17.70 -2.76
N PRO A 149 -9.59 -17.63 -1.61
CA PRO A 149 -8.96 -17.45 -0.29
C PRO A 149 -7.95 -18.52 0.14
N ARG A 150 -8.05 -19.73 -0.43
CA ARG A 150 -7.24 -20.91 -0.07
C ARG A 150 -6.30 -21.36 -1.19
N ASP A 151 -6.14 -20.55 -2.23
CA ASP A 151 -5.15 -20.84 -3.27
C ASP A 151 -3.73 -20.81 -2.69
N PRO A 152 -2.78 -21.56 -3.28
CA PRO A 152 -1.39 -21.58 -2.83
C PRO A 152 -0.79 -20.16 -2.74
N VAL A 153 -0.08 -19.89 -1.64
CA VAL A 153 0.51 -18.58 -1.37
C VAL A 153 2.00 -18.60 -1.70
N ARG A 154 2.38 -17.79 -2.69
CA ARG A 154 3.79 -17.46 -2.99
C ARG A 154 4.31 -16.47 -1.95
N ARG A 155 5.55 -16.68 -1.52
CA ARG A 155 6.25 -15.78 -0.59
C ARG A 155 7.29 -14.99 -1.37
N ILE A 156 7.14 -13.67 -1.38
CA ILE A 156 8.02 -12.76 -2.13
C ILE A 156 8.69 -11.85 -1.11
N ARG A 157 10.02 -11.84 -1.08
CA ARG A 157 10.78 -10.92 -0.23
C ARG A 157 10.78 -9.55 -0.91
N LEU A 158 10.30 -8.53 -0.20
CA LEU A 158 10.38 -7.13 -0.62
C LEU A 158 11.35 -6.39 0.30
N GLY A 159 12.36 -5.77 -0.31
CA GLY A 159 13.35 -4.92 0.32
C GLY A 159 13.02 -3.43 0.23
N HIS A 160 13.94 -2.63 0.74
CA HIS A 160 13.88 -1.18 0.65
C HIS A 160 13.94 -0.72 -0.81
N GLY A 161 12.98 0.11 -1.23
CA GLY A 161 12.89 0.65 -2.58
C GLY A 161 12.16 -0.26 -3.58
N ASP A 162 11.80 -1.49 -3.21
CA ASP A 162 11.07 -2.38 -4.12
C ASP A 162 9.66 -1.87 -4.38
N VAL A 163 9.23 -1.95 -5.64
CA VAL A 163 7.87 -1.63 -6.05
C VAL A 163 7.21 -2.86 -6.65
N VAL A 164 5.96 -3.08 -6.28
CA VAL A 164 5.15 -4.18 -6.80
C VAL A 164 3.89 -3.61 -7.42
N VAL A 165 3.58 -4.04 -8.65
CA VAL A 165 2.40 -3.61 -9.39
C VAL A 165 1.58 -4.83 -9.78
N TRP A 166 0.28 -4.80 -9.54
CA TRP A 166 -0.64 -5.84 -10.01
C TRP A 166 -1.96 -5.24 -10.49
N GLY A 167 -2.56 -5.88 -11.49
CA GLY A 167 -3.74 -5.38 -12.17
C GLY A 167 -4.25 -6.42 -13.17
N GLY A 168 -5.24 -6.07 -13.99
CA GLY A 168 -5.84 -7.02 -14.93
C GLY A 168 -6.37 -8.27 -14.21
N ALA A 169 -6.01 -9.47 -14.69
CA ALA A 169 -6.47 -10.73 -14.09
C ALA A 169 -6.04 -10.92 -12.64
N SER A 170 -4.94 -10.28 -12.20
CA SER A 170 -4.43 -10.37 -10.83
C SER A 170 -4.95 -9.27 -9.90
N ARG A 171 -5.76 -8.33 -10.40
CA ARG A 171 -6.21 -7.14 -9.65
C ARG A 171 -6.88 -7.49 -8.32
N LEU A 172 -7.61 -8.60 -8.29
CA LEU A 172 -8.33 -9.11 -7.13
C LEU A 172 -7.69 -10.37 -6.57
N PHE A 173 -6.36 -10.52 -6.60
CA PHE A 173 -5.72 -11.65 -5.93
C PHE A 173 -5.62 -11.42 -4.43
N PHE A 174 -5.78 -12.49 -3.66
CA PHE A 174 -5.53 -12.47 -2.23
C PHE A 174 -4.06 -12.19 -1.97
N HIS A 175 -3.78 -11.24 -1.09
CA HIS A 175 -2.42 -10.88 -0.74
C HIS A 175 -2.32 -10.37 0.69
N GLY A 176 -1.11 -10.29 1.22
CA GLY A 176 -0.87 -9.88 2.60
C GLY A 176 0.61 -9.69 2.91
N VAL A 177 0.92 -9.50 4.18
CA VAL A 177 2.28 -9.31 4.68
C VAL A 177 2.45 -10.17 5.93
N ALA A 178 3.42 -11.08 5.91
CA ALA A 178 3.76 -11.89 7.08
C ALA A 178 4.25 -10.99 8.24
N PRO A 179 4.26 -11.48 9.50
CA PRO A 179 4.79 -10.71 10.63
C PRO A 179 6.17 -10.13 10.33
N LEU A 180 6.33 -8.83 10.51
CA LEU A 180 7.60 -8.14 10.26
C LEU A 180 8.65 -8.66 11.25
N ALA A 181 9.82 -9.03 10.74
CA ALA A 181 10.94 -9.42 11.58
C ALA A 181 11.52 -8.21 12.33
N ARG A 182 12.15 -8.46 13.48
CA ARG A 182 12.97 -7.43 14.16
C ARG A 182 14.17 -7.08 13.28
N GLY A 183 14.54 -5.82 13.27
CA GLY A 183 15.70 -5.31 12.56
C GLY A 183 15.80 -3.80 12.66
N GLU A 184 16.82 -3.25 12.01
CA GLU A 184 17.03 -1.81 11.91
C GLU A 184 17.39 -1.43 10.47
N HIS A 185 16.85 -0.31 10.00
CA HIS A 185 17.13 0.25 8.69
C HIS A 185 17.63 1.70 8.86
N PRO A 186 18.73 2.12 8.19
CA PRO A 186 19.33 3.44 8.41
C PRO A 186 18.37 4.64 8.26
N LEU A 187 17.38 4.53 7.37
CA LEU A 187 16.42 5.60 7.10
C LEU A 187 15.16 5.54 7.99
N THR A 188 14.74 4.37 8.44
CA THR A 188 13.39 4.17 9.03
C THR A 188 13.43 3.52 10.41
N GLY A 189 14.63 3.32 10.97
CA GLY A 189 14.84 2.62 12.23
C GLY A 189 14.22 1.23 12.20
N ALA A 190 13.43 0.91 13.21
CA ALA A 190 12.77 -0.39 13.36
C ALA A 190 11.48 -0.56 12.51
N PHE A 191 11.16 0.39 11.62
CA PHE A 191 9.91 0.36 10.87
C PHE A 191 10.10 -0.05 9.40
N ARG A 192 9.04 -0.68 8.86
CA ARG A 192 8.76 -0.73 7.43
C ARG A 192 7.59 0.20 7.12
N PHE A 193 7.71 0.96 6.05
CA PHE A 193 6.61 1.69 5.44
C PHE A 193 6.19 1.06 4.11
N ASN A 194 4.93 1.23 3.77
CA ASN A 194 4.41 0.88 2.47
C ASN A 194 3.40 1.91 1.98
N LEU A 195 3.61 2.39 0.76
CA LEU A 195 2.69 3.26 0.05
C LEU A 195 1.88 2.41 -0.91
N THR A 196 0.57 2.33 -0.73
CA THR A 196 -0.33 1.62 -1.65
C THR A 196 -1.20 2.62 -2.38
N LEU A 197 -0.86 2.87 -3.64
CA LEU A 197 -1.50 3.85 -4.50
C LEU A 197 -2.54 3.18 -5.39
N ARG A 198 -3.70 3.85 -5.49
CA ARG A 198 -4.90 3.34 -6.16
C ARG A 198 -5.65 4.49 -6.84
N MET A 199 -6.42 4.14 -7.86
CA MET A 199 -7.52 4.95 -8.37
C MET A 199 -8.80 4.38 -7.75
N ALA A 200 -9.36 5.11 -6.77
CA ALA A 200 -10.44 4.65 -5.92
C ALA A 200 -11.82 5.17 -6.36
N GLY A 201 -11.90 6.44 -6.82
CA GLY A 201 -13.12 7.10 -7.29
C GLY A 201 -13.49 6.86 -8.75
#